data_AF-A0A7X9KIW9-F1
#
_entry.id   AF-A0A7X9KIW9-F1
#
_cell.length_a   1.000
_cell.length_b   1.000
_cell.length_c   1.000
_cell.angle_alpha   90.00
_cell.angle_beta   90.00
_cell.angle_gamma   90.00
#
_symmetry.space_group_name_H-M   'P 1'
#
loop_
_entity.id
_entity.type
_entity.pdbx_description
1 polymer ?
#
loop_
_entity_poly.entity_id
_entity_poly.type
_entity_poly.pdbx_seq_one_letter_code
_entity_poly.pdbx_strand_id
1 'polypeptide(L)'
;AALLELARTIDPRPLDQPRNPGERIGGRCNTYTLLTVALLRAAGVPARSRCGFGAYFVQGFYEDHWVAEYWDPEERRWTMVDAQLDDTWQRTIGMNASIPATVGPEQFLTAGHAWQAWRAGQLDADRCGLTSIDEHGAFWIAGNLRLDLAALNKVEMLPWDVWGLGWEPPEQPTSEMLASFDAIAALTVDPDHGLDDLLDRYESDPSFRMNGTVFSVALGEHQQVRRSHAHAAPDRRLYV
;
A
#
# COMPACT_ATOMS: atom_id res chain seq x y z
N ALA A 1 18.05 1.92 2.05
CA ALA A 1 19.44 2.41 2.22
C ALA A 1 19.55 3.90 1.91
N ALA A 2 19.31 4.35 0.66
CA ALA A 2 19.45 5.76 0.27
C ALA A 2 18.66 6.76 1.15
N LEU A 3 17.42 6.43 1.53
CA LEU A 3 16.61 7.26 2.43
C LEU A 3 17.27 7.44 3.82
N LEU A 4 17.85 6.37 4.39
CA LEU A 4 18.51 6.43 5.69
C LEU A 4 19.82 7.21 5.61
N GLU A 5 20.56 7.09 4.51
CA GLU A 5 21.75 7.91 4.26
C GLU A 5 21.38 9.39 4.15
N LEU A 6 20.35 9.72 3.36
CA LEU A 6 19.82 11.09 3.29
C LEU A 6 19.44 11.61 4.68
N ALA A 7 18.82 10.76 5.52
CA ALA A 7 18.36 11.17 6.85
C ALA A 7 19.56 11.56 7.72
N ARG A 8 20.63 10.77 7.65
CA ARG A 8 21.90 11.04 8.35
C ARG A 8 22.62 12.28 7.83
N THR A 9 22.48 12.61 6.54
CA THR A 9 23.07 13.86 5.99
C THR A 9 22.34 15.11 6.44
N ILE A 10 21.01 15.05 6.58
CA ILE A 10 20.20 16.15 7.09
C ILE A 10 20.43 16.31 8.60
N ASP A 11 20.42 15.19 9.32
CA ASP A 11 20.62 15.18 10.77
C ASP A 11 21.25 13.84 11.22
N PRO A 12 22.51 13.86 11.68
CA PRO A 12 23.27 12.66 12.02
C PRO A 12 22.83 12.00 13.34
N ARG A 13 21.89 12.59 14.10
CA ARG A 13 21.37 11.98 15.33
C ARG A 13 20.78 10.59 15.05
N PRO A 14 20.80 9.68 16.05
CA PRO A 14 20.11 8.40 15.97
C PRO A 14 18.65 8.48 15.48
N LEU A 15 18.15 7.41 14.86
CA LEU A 15 16.79 7.37 14.27
C LEU A 15 15.68 7.37 15.33
N ASP A 16 15.98 6.93 16.56
CA ASP A 16 15.08 6.91 17.71
C ASP A 16 14.95 8.29 18.39
N GLN A 17 15.71 9.28 17.96
CA GLN A 17 15.58 10.66 18.46
C GLN A 17 14.62 11.46 17.58
N PRO A 18 13.62 12.13 18.20
CA PRO A 18 12.66 12.93 17.46
C PRO A 18 13.36 14.14 16.80
N ARG A 19 12.92 14.43 15.58
CA ARG A 19 13.37 15.58 14.77
C ARG A 19 12.24 16.59 14.63
N ASN A 20 12.58 17.87 14.57
CA ASN A 20 11.59 18.89 14.22
C ASN A 20 11.09 18.67 12.79
N PRO A 21 9.86 19.07 12.43
CA PRO A 21 9.32 18.83 11.10
C PRO A 21 10.24 19.24 9.94
N GLY A 22 10.94 20.38 10.04
CA GLY A 22 11.87 20.87 9.01
C GLY A 22 13.20 20.10 8.91
N GLU A 23 13.47 19.17 9.84
CA GLU A 23 14.67 18.33 9.88
C GLU A 23 14.37 16.88 9.48
N ARG A 24 13.12 16.58 9.13
CA ARG A 24 12.69 15.26 8.67
C ARG A 24 12.80 15.16 7.16
N ILE A 25 12.99 13.94 6.65
CA ILE A 25 12.78 13.70 5.22
C ILE A 25 11.28 13.71 4.94
N GLY A 26 10.85 14.57 4.02
CA GLY A 26 9.52 14.48 3.44
C GLY A 26 9.39 13.26 2.54
N GLY A 27 8.30 12.51 2.71
CA GLY A 27 7.97 11.35 1.88
C GLY A 27 6.48 11.32 1.56
N ARG A 28 6.08 10.39 0.69
CA ARG A 28 4.67 10.04 0.46
C ARG A 28 4.22 8.99 1.48
N CYS A 29 2.92 8.72 1.57
CA CYS A 29 2.33 7.69 2.43
C CYS A 29 3.09 6.35 2.37
N ASN A 30 3.44 5.89 1.17
CA ASN A 30 4.20 4.65 1.00
C ASN A 30 5.60 4.71 1.64
N THR A 31 6.23 5.88 1.71
CA THR A 31 7.58 6.03 2.29
C THR A 31 7.55 5.76 3.79
N TYR A 32 6.56 6.31 4.49
CA TYR A 32 6.33 6.05 5.91
C TYR A 32 6.00 4.57 6.15
N THR A 33 5.13 4.00 5.31
CA THR A 33 4.74 2.58 5.36
C THR A 33 5.92 1.65 5.16
N LEU A 34 6.70 1.82 4.08
CA LEU A 34 7.84 0.94 3.76
C LEU A 34 8.97 1.07 4.79
N LEU A 35 9.21 2.27 5.32
CA LEU A 35 10.17 2.44 6.41
C LEU A 35 9.73 1.69 7.67
N THR A 36 8.44 1.77 8.02
CA THR A 36 7.85 1.06 9.15
C THR A 36 7.98 -0.45 8.99
N VAL A 37 7.57 -0.98 7.83
CA VAL A 37 7.68 -2.40 7.49
C VAL A 37 9.13 -2.88 7.54
N ALA A 38 10.08 -2.10 7.01
CA ALA A 38 11.50 -2.45 7.03
C ALA A 38 12.06 -2.50 8.46
N LEU A 39 11.71 -1.53 9.31
CA LEU A 39 12.16 -1.48 10.71
C LEU A 39 11.56 -2.64 11.54
N LEU A 40 10.28 -2.93 11.37
CA LEU A 40 9.62 -4.06 12.04
C LEU A 40 10.24 -5.40 11.64
N ARG A 41 10.45 -5.62 10.34
CA ARG A 41 11.12 -6.84 9.84
C ARG A 41 12.55 -6.95 10.36
N ALA A 42 13.29 -5.84 10.44
CA ALA A 42 14.64 -5.82 11.03
C ALA A 42 14.64 -6.17 12.53
N ALA A 43 13.55 -5.88 13.24
CA ALA A 43 13.33 -6.28 14.63
C ALA A 43 12.75 -7.71 14.78
N GLY A 44 12.55 -8.44 13.68
CA GLY A 44 11.99 -9.79 13.70
C GLY A 44 10.46 -9.85 13.83
N VAL A 45 9.77 -8.72 13.69
CA VAL A 45 8.30 -8.66 13.69
C VAL A 45 7.78 -8.88 12.27
N PRO A 46 6.89 -9.85 12.02
CA PRO A 46 6.21 -10.00 10.73
C PRO A 46 5.46 -8.72 10.38
N ALA A 47 5.73 -8.17 9.20
CA ALA A 47 5.12 -6.94 8.73
C ALA A 47 4.98 -6.93 7.21
N ARG A 48 3.93 -6.29 6.70
CA ARG A 48 3.65 -6.11 5.27
C ARG A 48 3.04 -4.74 5.02
N SER A 49 3.22 -4.20 3.81
CA SER A 49 2.56 -2.97 3.39
C SER A 49 1.23 -3.29 2.75
N ARG A 50 0.24 -2.43 2.96
CA ARG A 50 -1.07 -2.49 2.33
C ARG A 50 -1.36 -1.22 1.56
N CYS A 51 -1.99 -1.37 0.40
CA CYS A 51 -2.44 -0.28 -0.46
C CYS A 51 -3.98 -0.27 -0.50
N GLY A 52 -4.57 0.92 -0.50
CA GLY A 52 -6.01 1.09 -0.37
C GLY A 52 -6.36 2.55 -0.13
N PHE A 53 -7.31 2.79 0.78
CA PHE A 53 -7.90 4.11 0.94
C PHE A 53 -8.17 4.49 2.39
N GLY A 54 -7.72 5.69 2.79
CA GLY A 54 -8.01 6.29 4.08
C GLY A 54 -9.31 7.10 4.08
N ALA A 55 -10.25 6.73 4.94
CA ALA A 55 -11.55 7.40 5.11
C ALA A 55 -11.51 8.54 6.15
N TYR A 56 -10.32 8.96 6.58
CA TYR A 56 -10.09 9.92 7.68
C TYR A 56 -9.44 11.24 7.24
N PHE A 57 -9.02 11.36 5.98
CA PHE A 57 -8.37 12.58 5.47
C PHE A 57 -9.39 13.62 4.99
N VAL A 58 -10.38 13.19 4.21
CA VAL A 58 -11.41 14.06 3.62
C VAL A 58 -12.78 13.45 3.87
N GLN A 59 -13.65 14.21 4.54
CA GLN A 59 -14.98 13.72 4.91
C GLN A 59 -15.76 13.33 3.65
N GLY A 60 -16.25 12.09 3.63
CA GLY A 60 -17.02 11.57 2.50
C GLY A 60 -16.17 11.04 1.35
N PHE A 61 -14.84 11.07 1.43
CA PHE A 61 -13.95 10.49 0.43
C PHE A 61 -13.08 9.39 1.03
N TYR A 62 -12.55 8.56 0.14
CA TYR A 62 -11.61 7.49 0.42
C TYR A 62 -10.32 7.85 -0.30
N GLU A 63 -9.38 8.48 0.41
CA GLU A 63 -8.12 8.97 -0.16
C GLU A 63 -7.12 7.83 -0.40
N ASP A 64 -6.53 7.77 -1.59
CA ASP A 64 -5.44 6.87 -1.97
C ASP A 64 -4.34 6.89 -0.90
N HIS A 65 -4.08 5.72 -0.32
CA HIS A 65 -3.22 5.66 0.85
C HIS A 65 -2.56 4.31 1.05
N TRP A 66 -1.48 4.33 1.84
CA TRP A 66 -0.68 3.16 2.20
C TRP A 66 -0.52 3.08 3.70
N VAL A 67 -0.66 1.87 4.25
CA VAL A 67 -0.45 1.58 5.68
C VAL A 67 0.44 0.35 5.86
N ALA A 68 1.03 0.22 7.04
CA ALA A 68 1.74 -1.00 7.42
C ALA A 68 0.80 -1.91 8.22
N GLU A 69 0.86 -3.21 7.98
CA GLU A 69 0.31 -4.25 8.84
C GLU A 69 1.47 -4.93 9.56
N TYR A 70 1.31 -5.17 10.87
CA TYR A 70 2.25 -5.98 11.65
C TYR A 70 1.50 -7.06 12.43
N TRP A 71 2.15 -8.20 12.65
CA TRP A 71 1.59 -9.26 13.48
C TRP A 71 1.77 -8.90 14.95
N ASP A 72 0.65 -8.67 15.63
CA ASP A 72 0.62 -8.47 17.07
C ASP A 72 0.61 -9.83 17.78
N PRO A 73 1.68 -10.22 18.49
CA PRO A 73 1.75 -11.52 19.14
C PRO A 73 0.86 -11.61 20.40
N GLU A 74 0.54 -10.48 21.03
CA GLU A 74 -0.31 -10.44 22.22
C GLU A 74 -1.78 -10.66 21.83
N GLU A 75 -2.23 -9.92 20.82
CA GLU A 75 -3.59 -10.01 20.29
C GLU A 75 -3.78 -11.14 19.26
N ARG A 76 -2.68 -11.78 18.82
CA ARG A 76 -2.64 -12.85 17.81
C ARG A 76 -3.39 -12.49 16.54
N ARG A 77 -3.16 -11.27 16.03
CA ARG A 77 -3.81 -10.74 14.83
C ARG A 77 -2.92 -9.74 14.11
N TRP A 78 -3.23 -9.48 12.85
CA TRP A 78 -2.67 -8.35 12.12
C TRP A 78 -3.28 -7.03 12.62
N THR A 79 -2.42 -6.05 12.84
CA THR A 79 -2.81 -4.69 13.21
C THR A 79 -2.31 -3.73 12.14
N MET A 80 -3.22 -2.93 11.56
CA MET A 80 -2.88 -1.86 10.63
C MET A 80 -2.47 -0.60 11.40
N VAL A 81 -1.35 -0.01 10.98
CA VAL A 81 -0.83 1.25 11.51
C VAL A 81 -0.46 2.21 10.39
N ASP A 82 -0.79 3.47 10.59
CA ASP A 82 -0.39 4.58 9.76
C ASP A 82 0.67 5.42 10.49
N ALA A 83 1.92 5.28 10.06
CA ALA A 83 3.05 6.02 10.61
C ALA A 83 3.18 7.45 10.07
N GLN A 84 2.36 7.85 9.08
CA GLN A 84 2.31 9.23 8.61
C GLN A 84 1.56 10.13 9.60
N LEU A 85 0.60 9.58 10.36
CA LEU A 85 -0.28 10.32 11.26
C LEU A 85 0.37 10.63 12.61
N ASP A 86 1.36 11.52 12.61
CA ASP A 86 1.90 12.11 13.82
C ASP A 86 0.91 13.08 14.50
N ASP A 87 1.28 13.61 15.67
CA ASP A 87 0.48 14.60 16.42
C ASP A 87 0.03 15.81 15.59
N THR A 88 0.80 16.21 14.58
CA THR A 88 0.48 17.36 13.73
C THR A 88 -0.56 16.98 12.69
N TRP A 89 -0.38 15.83 12.03
CA TRP A 89 -1.36 15.30 11.10
C TRP A 89 -2.70 15.01 11.77
N GLN A 90 -2.70 14.33 12.91
CA GLN A 90 -3.93 14.00 13.64
C GLN A 90 -4.73 15.26 14.03
N ARG A 91 -4.05 16.31 14.51
CA ARG A 91 -4.70 17.60 14.78
C ARG A 91 -5.27 18.26 13.52
N THR A 92 -4.58 18.15 12.38
CA THR A 92 -5.03 18.72 11.10
C THR A 92 -6.32 18.07 10.61
N ILE A 93 -6.45 16.75 10.76
CA ILE A 93 -7.63 16.00 10.29
C ILE A 93 -8.68 15.75 11.38
N GLY A 94 -8.47 16.27 12.60
CA GLY A 94 -9.39 16.08 13.73
C GLY A 94 -9.46 14.64 14.25
N MET A 95 -8.39 13.85 14.05
CA MET A 95 -8.27 12.48 14.54
C MET A 95 -7.63 12.44 15.92
N ASN A 96 -7.98 11.42 16.72
CA ASN A 96 -7.35 11.13 18.00
C ASN A 96 -7.06 9.62 18.09
N ALA A 97 -5.82 9.24 17.82
CA ALA A 97 -5.33 7.87 17.79
C ALA A 97 -3.96 7.77 18.49
N SER A 98 -3.48 6.54 18.71
CA SER A 98 -2.12 6.28 19.17
C SER A 98 -1.07 6.82 18.19
N ILE A 99 0.21 6.79 18.58
CA ILE A 99 1.33 7.06 17.68
C ILE A 99 2.28 5.86 17.69
N PRO A 100 2.46 5.15 16.54
CA PRO A 100 1.76 5.35 15.27
C PRO A 100 0.26 5.09 15.39
N ALA A 101 -0.53 5.68 14.48
CA ALA A 101 -1.98 5.59 14.52
C ALA A 101 -2.45 4.20 14.10
N THR A 102 -3.05 3.45 15.03
CA THR A 102 -3.75 2.22 14.67
C THR A 102 -5.04 2.56 13.93
N VAL A 103 -5.23 1.97 12.76
CA VAL A 103 -6.42 2.20 11.92
C VAL A 103 -7.23 0.92 11.76
N GLY A 104 -8.55 1.03 11.93
CA GLY A 104 -9.48 -0.09 11.75
C GLY A 104 -10.09 -0.15 10.34
N PRO A 105 -10.88 -1.19 10.03
CA PRO A 105 -11.56 -1.35 8.75
C PRO A 105 -12.52 -0.20 8.37
N GLU A 106 -13.03 0.53 9.36
CA GLU A 106 -13.85 1.73 9.13
C GLU A 106 -13.02 2.96 8.71
N GLN A 107 -11.74 2.96 9.06
CA GLN A 107 -10.81 4.07 8.82
C GLN A 107 -9.95 3.81 7.57
N PHE A 108 -9.56 2.57 7.33
CA PHE A 108 -8.76 2.20 6.17
C PHE A 108 -9.41 1.03 5.42
N LEU A 109 -9.73 1.29 4.15
CA LEU A 109 -10.31 0.32 3.23
C LEU A 109 -9.22 -0.20 2.29
N THR A 110 -8.73 -1.41 2.52
CA THR A 110 -7.76 -2.04 1.60
C THR A 110 -8.33 -2.12 0.18
N ALA A 111 -7.49 -2.09 -0.85
CA ALA A 111 -7.94 -2.06 -2.24
C ALA A 111 -8.85 -3.24 -2.64
N GLY A 112 -8.60 -4.44 -2.11
CA GLY A 112 -9.47 -5.62 -2.33
C GLY A 112 -10.89 -5.42 -1.80
N HIS A 113 -11.02 -4.89 -0.59
CA HIS A 113 -12.32 -4.55 0.00
C HIS A 113 -13.03 -3.43 -0.77
N ALA A 114 -12.29 -2.39 -1.20
CA ALA A 114 -12.84 -1.32 -2.03
C ALA A 114 -13.39 -1.86 -3.36
N TRP A 115 -12.63 -2.75 -4.01
CA TRP A 115 -13.05 -3.41 -5.24
C TRP A 115 -14.34 -4.20 -5.03
N GLN A 116 -14.40 -5.09 -4.04
CA GLN A 116 -15.59 -5.90 -3.76
C GLN A 116 -16.81 -5.04 -3.43
N ALA A 117 -16.65 -3.99 -2.61
CA ALA A 117 -17.74 -3.09 -2.25
C ALA A 117 -18.26 -2.31 -3.47
N TRP A 118 -17.38 -1.85 -4.36
CA TRP A 118 -17.78 -1.20 -5.61
C TRP A 118 -18.54 -2.16 -6.53
N ARG A 119 -18.02 -3.38 -6.73
CA ARG A 119 -18.66 -4.42 -7.54
C ARG A 119 -20.03 -4.83 -7.01
N ALA A 120 -20.23 -4.75 -5.70
CA ALA A 120 -21.52 -4.99 -5.04
C ALA A 120 -22.48 -3.79 -5.03
N GLY A 121 -22.08 -2.63 -5.57
CA GLY A 121 -22.87 -1.39 -5.54
C GLY A 121 -22.99 -0.74 -4.16
N GLN A 122 -22.10 -1.11 -3.22
CA GLN A 122 -22.06 -0.61 -1.85
C GLN A 122 -21.10 0.57 -1.68
N LEU A 123 -20.20 0.76 -2.65
CA LEU A 123 -19.23 1.85 -2.70
C LEU A 123 -19.35 2.57 -4.05
N ASP A 124 -19.46 3.89 -3.98
CA ASP A 124 -19.35 4.74 -5.15
C ASP A 124 -17.87 4.95 -5.47
N ALA A 125 -17.45 4.51 -6.65
CA ALA A 125 -16.04 4.55 -7.05
C ALA A 125 -15.53 5.99 -7.24
N ASP A 126 -16.41 6.95 -7.55
CA ASP A 126 -16.01 8.36 -7.71
C ASP A 126 -15.58 9.01 -6.39
N ARG A 127 -15.81 8.32 -5.27
CA ARG A 127 -15.34 8.74 -3.94
C ARG A 127 -13.98 8.14 -3.59
N CYS A 128 -13.39 7.31 -4.45
CA CYS A 128 -12.14 6.59 -4.19
C CYS A 128 -11.04 7.10 -5.14
N GLY A 129 -10.04 7.77 -4.60
CA GLY A 129 -9.04 8.45 -5.42
C GLY A 129 -8.13 9.38 -4.63
N LEU A 130 -7.51 10.34 -5.32
CA LEU A 130 -6.71 11.39 -4.72
C LEU A 130 -7.35 12.75 -5.01
N THR A 131 -8.07 13.31 -4.04
CA THR A 131 -8.89 14.53 -4.28
C THR A 131 -8.05 15.75 -4.64
N SER A 132 -6.80 15.80 -4.19
CA SER A 132 -5.89 16.91 -4.49
C SER A 132 -5.57 17.12 -5.98
N ILE A 133 -5.81 16.10 -6.80
CA ILE A 133 -5.59 16.13 -8.26
C ILE A 133 -6.84 15.74 -9.06
N ASP A 134 -7.98 15.56 -8.40
CA ASP A 134 -9.25 15.14 -9.02
C ASP A 134 -9.16 13.83 -9.82
N GLU A 135 -8.35 12.88 -9.34
CA GLU A 135 -8.21 11.55 -9.94
C GLU A 135 -8.92 10.52 -9.06
N HIS A 136 -9.98 9.88 -9.57
CA HIS A 136 -10.81 8.95 -8.81
C HIS A 136 -11.57 7.98 -9.73
N GLY A 137 -12.12 6.92 -9.16
CA GLY A 137 -13.00 6.00 -9.88
C GLY A 137 -12.50 4.57 -9.90
N ALA A 138 -13.22 3.72 -10.64
CA ALA A 138 -13.00 2.27 -10.63
C ALA A 138 -11.60 1.87 -11.15
N PHE A 139 -11.06 2.62 -12.11
CA PHE A 139 -9.71 2.39 -12.63
C PHE A 139 -8.64 2.65 -11.56
N TRP A 140 -8.88 3.62 -10.67
CA TRP A 140 -8.01 3.96 -9.56
C TRP A 140 -8.02 2.88 -8.48
N ILE A 141 -9.21 2.32 -8.17
CA ILE A 141 -9.35 1.14 -7.31
C ILE A 141 -8.59 -0.05 -7.91
N ALA A 142 -8.70 -0.28 -9.23
CA ALA A 142 -7.97 -1.35 -9.91
C ALA A 142 -6.44 -1.18 -9.79
N GLY A 143 -5.94 0.04 -9.99
CA GLY A 143 -4.52 0.36 -9.85
C GLY A 143 -4.00 0.11 -8.43
N ASN A 144 -4.75 0.55 -7.42
CA ASN A 144 -4.45 0.28 -6.01
C ASN A 144 -4.48 -1.22 -5.69
N LEU A 145 -5.43 -1.97 -6.25
CA LEU A 145 -5.53 -3.42 -6.05
C LEU A 145 -4.34 -4.17 -6.67
N ARG A 146 -3.88 -3.76 -7.85
CA ARG A 146 -2.64 -4.28 -8.44
C ARG A 146 -1.42 -4.01 -7.54
N LEU A 147 -1.33 -2.80 -6.98
CA LEU A 147 -0.26 -2.42 -6.06
C LEU A 147 -0.32 -3.20 -4.73
N ASP A 148 -1.51 -3.40 -4.15
CA ASP A 148 -1.71 -4.18 -2.92
C ASP A 148 -1.31 -5.64 -3.12
N LEU A 149 -1.71 -6.26 -4.24
CA LEU A 149 -1.31 -7.62 -4.59
C LEU A 149 0.22 -7.75 -4.71
N ALA A 150 0.88 -6.79 -5.37
CA ALA A 150 2.33 -6.78 -5.47
C ALA A 150 3.00 -6.61 -4.10
N ALA A 151 2.48 -5.73 -3.26
CA ALA A 151 2.96 -5.47 -1.92
C ALA A 151 2.88 -6.72 -1.01
N LEU A 152 1.77 -7.46 -1.08
CA LEU A 152 1.59 -8.74 -0.38
C LEU A 152 2.57 -9.82 -0.86
N ASN A 153 3.11 -9.67 -2.08
CA ASN A 153 4.19 -10.50 -2.64
C ASN A 153 5.59 -9.94 -2.38
N LYS A 154 5.74 -8.95 -1.48
CA LYS A 154 6.99 -8.22 -1.18
C LYS A 154 7.60 -7.52 -2.39
N VAL A 155 6.76 -7.19 -3.37
CA VAL A 155 7.11 -6.32 -4.49
C VAL A 155 6.59 -4.92 -4.18
N GLU A 156 7.43 -4.17 -3.47
CA GLU A 156 7.13 -2.87 -2.87
C GLU A 156 7.38 -1.73 -3.87
N MET A 157 6.36 -1.39 -4.65
CA MET A 157 6.41 -0.39 -5.72
C MET A 157 6.20 1.04 -5.22
N LEU A 158 6.46 2.04 -6.07
CA LEU A 158 6.09 3.43 -5.76
C LEU A 158 4.57 3.63 -5.95
N PRO A 159 3.97 4.64 -5.29
CA PRO A 159 2.57 4.97 -5.51
C PRO A 159 2.34 5.29 -6.98
N TRP A 160 1.23 4.77 -7.50
CA TRP A 160 0.75 5.02 -8.85
C TRP A 160 1.65 4.45 -9.96
N ASP A 161 2.64 3.61 -9.63
CA ASP A 161 3.39 2.86 -10.63
C ASP A 161 2.46 1.95 -11.47
N VAL A 162 2.65 1.95 -12.79
CA VAL A 162 1.76 1.25 -13.74
C VAL A 162 2.49 0.17 -14.52
N TRP A 163 1.91 -1.04 -14.51
CA TRP A 163 2.32 -2.18 -15.33
C TRP A 163 1.14 -3.15 -15.52
N GLY A 164 1.22 -4.03 -16.53
CA GLY A 164 0.24 -5.10 -16.70
C GLY A 164 -1.18 -4.59 -16.97
N LEU A 165 -2.18 -5.33 -16.47
CA LEU A 165 -3.60 -5.10 -16.69
C LEU A 165 -4.06 -3.81 -16.01
N GLY A 166 -4.84 -3.02 -16.74
CA GLY A 166 -5.44 -1.77 -16.29
C GLY A 166 -6.11 -1.07 -17.48
N TRP A 167 -6.82 0.00 -17.18
CA TRP A 167 -7.40 0.90 -18.18
C TRP A 167 -7.33 2.33 -17.65
N GLU A 168 -7.51 3.31 -18.53
CA GLU A 168 -7.56 4.72 -18.17
C GLU A 168 -8.82 5.37 -18.75
N PRO A 169 -9.47 6.33 -18.06
CA PRO A 169 -10.57 7.08 -18.64
C PRO A 169 -10.15 7.77 -19.97
N PRO A 170 -11.04 7.84 -20.98
CA PRO A 170 -12.45 7.47 -20.96
C PRO A 170 -12.73 5.98 -21.27
N GLU A 171 -11.70 5.14 -21.35
CA GLU A 171 -11.86 3.71 -21.64
C GLU A 171 -12.69 3.02 -20.56
N GLN A 172 -13.36 1.93 -20.94
CA GLN A 172 -14.18 1.13 -20.05
C GLN A 172 -13.59 -0.28 -19.96
N PRO A 173 -13.59 -0.91 -18.76
CA PRO A 173 -13.04 -2.24 -18.60
C PRO A 173 -13.93 -3.28 -19.30
N THR A 174 -13.30 -4.30 -19.88
CA THR A 174 -14.04 -5.46 -20.40
C THR A 174 -14.52 -6.34 -19.24
N SER A 175 -15.51 -7.20 -19.49
CA SER A 175 -15.97 -8.17 -18.48
C SER A 175 -14.88 -9.14 -18.03
N GLU A 176 -13.94 -9.49 -18.92
CA GLU A 176 -12.79 -10.34 -18.60
C GLU A 176 -11.78 -9.63 -17.69
N MET A 177 -11.53 -8.34 -17.93
CA MET A 177 -10.71 -7.51 -17.04
C MET A 177 -11.33 -7.43 -15.66
N LEU A 178 -12.63 -7.13 -15.58
CA LEU A 178 -13.36 -7.10 -14.31
C LEU A 178 -13.26 -8.43 -13.56
N ALA A 179 -13.49 -9.55 -14.24
CA ALA A 179 -13.37 -10.88 -13.65
C ALA A 179 -11.94 -11.19 -13.15
N SER A 180 -10.92 -10.71 -13.86
CA SER A 180 -9.52 -10.87 -13.45
C SER A 180 -9.22 -10.10 -12.16
N PHE A 181 -9.76 -8.88 -12.03
CA PHE A 181 -9.66 -8.09 -10.80
C PHE A 181 -10.53 -8.65 -9.67
N ASP A 182 -11.74 -9.18 -9.96
CA ASP A 182 -12.59 -9.87 -8.98
C ASP A 182 -11.84 -11.04 -8.32
N ALA A 183 -11.09 -11.82 -9.12
CA ALA A 183 -10.31 -12.96 -8.63
C ALA A 183 -9.15 -12.53 -7.69
N ILE A 184 -8.40 -11.47 -8.03
CA ILE A 184 -7.32 -11.01 -7.13
C ILE A 184 -7.87 -10.27 -5.91
N ALA A 185 -9.00 -9.57 -6.02
CA ALA A 185 -9.66 -8.93 -4.89
C ALA A 185 -10.01 -9.97 -3.80
N ALA A 186 -10.57 -11.11 -4.21
CA ALA A 186 -10.88 -12.22 -3.30
C ALA A 186 -9.66 -12.73 -2.52
N LEU A 187 -8.47 -12.76 -3.15
CA LEU A 187 -7.23 -13.19 -2.50
C LEU A 187 -6.66 -12.13 -1.57
N THR A 188 -6.78 -10.84 -1.91
CA THR A 188 -6.20 -9.72 -1.12
C THR A 188 -7.03 -9.31 0.10
N VAL A 189 -8.30 -9.69 0.17
CA VAL A 189 -9.20 -9.39 1.30
C VAL A 189 -8.83 -10.19 2.55
N ASP A 190 -8.52 -11.47 2.39
CA ASP A 190 -8.04 -12.37 3.44
C ASP A 190 -6.79 -13.12 2.95
N PRO A 191 -5.64 -12.43 2.87
CA PRO A 191 -4.43 -12.97 2.28
C PRO A 191 -3.84 -14.13 3.09
N ASP A 192 -4.17 -14.26 4.38
CA ASP A 192 -3.64 -15.31 5.24
C ASP A 192 -4.37 -16.65 5.00
N HIS A 193 -5.68 -16.59 4.75
CA HIS A 193 -6.46 -17.79 4.44
C HIS A 193 -6.06 -18.42 3.10
N GLY A 194 -5.75 -17.59 2.10
CA GLY A 194 -5.41 -18.02 0.74
C GLY A 194 -3.96 -17.74 0.34
N LEU A 195 -3.02 -17.78 1.28
CA LEU A 195 -1.64 -17.31 1.02
C LEU A 195 -0.97 -18.03 -0.15
N ASP A 196 -1.03 -19.36 -0.19
CA ASP A 196 -0.39 -20.13 -1.28
C ASP A 196 -1.04 -19.76 -2.64
N ASP A 197 -2.37 -19.66 -2.70
CA ASP A 197 -3.09 -19.25 -3.91
C ASP A 197 -2.75 -17.80 -4.33
N LEU A 198 -2.57 -16.89 -3.36
CA LEU A 198 -2.17 -15.50 -3.61
C LEU A 198 -0.77 -15.42 -4.23
N LEU A 199 0.18 -16.17 -3.68
CA LEU A 199 1.56 -16.21 -4.16
C LEU A 199 1.63 -16.85 -5.56
N ASP A 200 0.94 -17.98 -5.75
CA ASP A 200 0.89 -18.68 -7.03
C ASP A 200 0.20 -17.83 -8.10
N ARG A 201 -0.90 -17.16 -7.76
CA ARG A 201 -1.60 -16.24 -8.66
C ARG A 201 -0.69 -15.11 -9.12
N TYR A 202 0.06 -14.48 -8.21
CA TYR A 202 0.95 -13.37 -8.57
C TYR A 202 2.14 -13.82 -9.42
N GLU A 203 2.74 -14.98 -9.15
CA GLU A 203 3.90 -15.46 -9.91
C GLU A 203 3.51 -16.06 -11.27
N SER A 204 2.28 -16.59 -11.42
CA SER A 204 1.80 -17.21 -12.66
C SER A 204 1.05 -16.28 -13.61
N ASP A 205 0.41 -15.20 -13.14
CA ASP A 205 -0.37 -14.31 -14.01
C ASP A 205 0.49 -13.12 -14.52
N PRO A 206 0.90 -13.12 -15.81
CA PRO A 206 1.66 -12.01 -16.38
C PRO A 206 0.89 -10.68 -16.44
N SER A 207 -0.44 -10.72 -16.29
CA SER A 207 -1.31 -9.54 -16.27
C SER A 207 -1.09 -8.72 -14.99
N PHE A 208 -0.66 -9.35 -13.89
CA PHE A 208 -0.45 -8.65 -12.61
C PHE A 208 1.00 -8.71 -12.12
N ARG A 209 1.78 -9.70 -12.57
CA ARG A 209 3.16 -9.87 -12.14
C ARG A 209 4.03 -8.72 -12.61
N MET A 210 4.74 -8.06 -11.69
CA MET A 210 5.76 -7.08 -12.05
C MET A 210 6.99 -7.80 -12.62
N ASN A 211 7.22 -7.62 -13.93
CA ASN A 211 8.20 -8.35 -14.74
C ASN A 211 9.49 -7.56 -15.03
N GLY A 212 9.64 -6.38 -14.43
CA GLY A 212 10.85 -5.55 -14.53
C GLY A 212 10.66 -4.25 -15.31
N THR A 213 9.57 -4.07 -16.05
CA THR A 213 9.25 -2.78 -16.71
C THR A 213 8.03 -2.14 -16.08
N VAL A 214 8.15 -0.88 -15.67
CA VAL A 214 7.07 -0.10 -15.06
C VAL A 214 7.05 1.29 -15.67
N PHE A 215 5.87 1.89 -15.82
CA PHE A 215 5.77 3.33 -15.98
C PHE A 215 5.68 3.98 -14.60
N SER A 216 6.67 4.78 -14.23
CA SER A 216 6.65 5.47 -12.94
C SER A 216 6.03 6.84 -13.09
N VAL A 217 4.79 6.99 -12.60
CA VAL A 217 4.07 8.27 -12.60
C VAL A 217 4.87 9.34 -11.85
N ALA A 218 5.57 8.95 -10.79
CA ALA A 218 6.45 9.84 -10.03
C ALA A 218 7.56 10.50 -10.87
N LEU A 219 8.05 9.80 -11.90
CA LEU A 219 9.15 10.24 -12.76
C LEU A 219 8.67 10.66 -14.16
N GLY A 220 7.44 10.28 -14.54
CA GLY A 220 6.89 10.50 -15.87
C GLY A 220 7.58 9.67 -16.96
N GLU A 221 8.23 8.56 -16.60
CA GLU A 221 9.00 7.74 -17.54
C GLU A 221 8.98 6.25 -17.21
N HIS A 222 9.28 5.42 -18.22
CA HIS A 222 9.45 3.98 -18.01
C HIS A 222 10.76 3.67 -17.31
N GLN A 223 10.69 2.85 -16.26
CA GLN A 223 11.83 2.39 -15.48
C GLN A 223 12.03 0.89 -15.61
N GLN A 224 13.30 0.48 -15.54
CA GLN A 224 13.66 -0.92 -15.33
C GLN A 224 13.82 -1.17 -13.83
N VAL A 225 12.87 -1.88 -13.23
CA VAL A 225 12.92 -2.27 -11.83
C VAL A 225 13.66 -3.59 -11.71
N ARG A 226 14.89 -3.53 -11.21
CA ARG A 226 15.64 -4.73 -10.84
C ARG A 226 14.99 -5.30 -9.59
N ARG A 227 14.41 -6.51 -9.67
CA ARG A 227 14.18 -7.30 -8.47
C ARG A 227 15.54 -7.46 -7.80
N SER A 228 15.72 -6.92 -6.60
CA SER A 228 16.81 -7.38 -5.77
C SER A 228 16.61 -8.89 -5.65
N HIS A 229 17.60 -9.67 -6.02
CA HIS A 229 17.68 -11.04 -5.55
C HIS A 229 17.92 -10.95 -4.05
N ALA A 230 16.88 -10.58 -3.29
CA ALA A 230 16.82 -10.93 -1.90
C ALA A 230 17.06 -12.43 -1.89
N HIS A 231 18.13 -12.83 -1.19
CA HIS A 231 18.46 -14.22 -0.91
C HIS A 231 17.19 -15.03 -0.80
N ALA A 232 17.18 -16.24 -1.36
CA ALA A 232 16.19 -17.25 -1.04
C ALA A 232 16.08 -17.34 0.48
N ALA A 233 15.20 -16.53 1.07
CA ALA A 233 14.97 -16.48 2.48
C ALA A 233 14.32 -17.82 2.79
N PRO A 234 14.81 -18.56 3.79
CA PRO A 234 14.13 -19.76 4.21
C PRO A 234 12.74 -19.30 4.68
N ASP A 235 11.75 -19.69 3.90
CA ASP A 235 10.33 -19.45 4.09
C ASP A 235 9.83 -18.00 3.87
N ARG A 236 9.26 -17.73 2.69
CA ARG A 236 8.51 -16.49 2.41
C ARG A 236 7.40 -16.26 3.45
N ARG A 237 6.89 -17.34 4.08
CA ARG A 237 5.78 -17.40 5.03
C ARG A 237 6.04 -16.76 6.39
N LEU A 238 7.31 -16.60 6.82
CA LEU A 238 7.60 -16.05 8.16
C LEU A 238 7.34 -14.53 8.27
N TYR A 239 7.04 -13.86 7.14
CA TYR A 239 6.96 -12.39 7.07
C TYR A 239 5.92 -11.89 6.05
N VAL A 240 4.94 -12.70 5.68
CA VAL A 240 3.74 -12.31 4.89
C VAL A 240 2.51 -12.61 5.71
#